data_AF-A0A0G4M8G8-F1
#
_entry.id   AF-A0A0G4M8G8-F1
#
_cell.length_a   1.000
_cell.length_b   1.000
_cell.length_c   1.000
_cell.angle_alpha   90.00
_cell.angle_beta   90.00
_cell.angle_gamma   90.00
#
_symmetry.space_group_name_H-M   'P 1'
#
loop_
_entity.id
_entity.type
_entity.pdbx_description
1 polymer ?
#
loop_
_entity_poly.entity_id
_entity_poly.type
_entity_poly.pdbx_seq_one_letter_code
_entity_poly.pdbx_strand_id
1 'polypeptide(L)'
;MKGSSITSICLWLLSASLSTACAHDHDDAKVWSQEELEELERKWGFEWCKHCSPSLTIHAPIAFTGIGSFAHLKYTKCLTTPSELYDIAIIGVPFDTAVSYRPGARFGPRAIRQASARQTSFRGYNPRAGINPYQSWATVVDCGDVPITPMDNGIALQQMTEAFAELGKRRPLSSSMRRPKLMTLGGDHSLALPALRALREIYGQPIRVLHFDGMPPLVSWPARFPMRIVQSKTEQMC
;
A
#
# COMPACT_ATOMS: atom_id res chain seq x y z
N MET A 1 -32.97 -1.03 -87.21
CA MET A 1 -33.69 0.13 -87.79
C MET A 1 -34.92 0.39 -86.91
N LYS A 2 -35.30 1.67 -86.68
CA LYS A 2 -36.11 2.13 -85.52
C LYS A 2 -35.31 1.98 -84.19
N GLY A 3 -35.26 2.90 -83.21
CA GLY A 3 -35.91 4.21 -83.02
C GLY A 3 -37.26 4.11 -82.28
N SER A 4 -37.60 4.84 -81.21
CA SER A 4 -36.93 5.90 -80.40
C SER A 4 -37.57 5.89 -78.97
N SER A 5 -37.47 6.84 -78.01
CA SER A 5 -36.98 8.25 -78.01
C SER A 5 -36.70 8.84 -76.60
N ILE A 6 -36.02 9.98 -76.61
CA ILE A 6 -35.87 11.11 -75.65
C ILE A 6 -36.63 11.08 -74.30
N THR A 7 -35.92 11.36 -73.19
CA THR A 7 -36.38 12.05 -71.96
C THR A 7 -35.15 12.54 -71.14
N SER A 8 -35.29 13.55 -70.24
CA SER A 8 -34.15 14.15 -69.49
C SER A 8 -34.59 15.11 -68.34
N ILE A 9 -33.61 15.78 -67.69
CA ILE A 9 -33.63 17.00 -66.84
C ILE A 9 -33.73 16.83 -65.29
N CYS A 10 -32.99 17.74 -64.62
CA CYS A 10 -32.81 18.03 -63.18
C CYS A 10 -32.06 16.96 -62.32
N LEU A 11 -30.87 17.19 -61.74
CA LEU A 11 -30.20 18.36 -61.11
C LEU A 11 -30.62 18.61 -59.65
N TRP A 12 -29.69 18.36 -58.72
CA TRP A 12 -29.46 19.18 -57.51
C TRP A 12 -27.98 19.05 -57.06
N LEU A 13 -27.44 20.12 -56.49
CA LEU A 13 -26.04 20.20 -56.04
C LEU A 13 -25.89 19.84 -54.56
N LEU A 14 -24.72 19.33 -54.17
CA LEU A 14 -24.18 19.47 -52.82
C LEU A 14 -22.66 19.53 -52.86
N SER A 15 -22.11 20.72 -52.57
CA SER A 15 -20.68 20.99 -52.59
C SER A 15 -20.00 20.55 -51.29
N ALA A 16 -19.10 19.57 -51.36
CA ALA A 16 -18.21 19.24 -50.26
C ALA A 16 -17.11 20.31 -50.14
N SER A 17 -17.13 21.09 -49.07
CA SER A 17 -16.15 22.16 -48.82
C SER A 17 -14.79 21.58 -48.44
N LEU A 18 -13.75 21.92 -49.19
CA LEU A 18 -12.37 21.64 -48.81
C LEU A 18 -11.99 22.57 -47.64
N SER A 19 -11.48 22.01 -46.54
CA SER A 19 -10.99 22.80 -45.41
C SER A 19 -9.77 22.13 -44.79
N THR A 20 -8.68 22.89 -44.70
CA THR A 20 -7.38 22.44 -44.21
C THR A 20 -7.41 22.22 -42.70
N ALA A 21 -7.05 21.01 -42.26
CA ALA A 21 -6.61 20.77 -40.89
C ALA A 21 -5.08 20.84 -40.85
N CYS A 22 -4.52 21.69 -39.99
CA CYS A 22 -3.08 21.81 -39.82
C CYS A 22 -2.53 20.60 -39.06
N ALA A 23 -1.80 19.72 -39.74
CA ALA A 23 -1.04 18.68 -39.08
C ALA A 23 0.15 19.30 -38.34
N HIS A 24 0.06 19.34 -37.01
CA HIS A 24 1.23 19.56 -36.15
C HIS A 24 1.86 18.20 -35.87
N ASP A 25 3.00 17.91 -36.49
CA ASP A 25 3.84 16.76 -36.12
C ASP A 25 4.30 16.92 -34.66
N HIS A 26 3.90 15.98 -33.82
CA HIS A 26 4.32 15.88 -32.43
C HIS A 26 4.65 14.42 -32.09
N ASP A 27 5.95 14.14 -32.18
CA ASP A 27 6.66 12.97 -31.66
C ASP A 27 6.10 11.57 -32.03
N ASP A 28 6.76 10.92 -33.00
CA ASP A 28 6.73 9.47 -33.21
C ASP A 28 7.29 8.74 -31.97
N ALA A 29 6.45 8.60 -30.94
CA ALA A 29 6.79 7.92 -29.71
C ALA A 29 7.11 6.44 -29.99
N LYS A 30 8.39 6.06 -29.87
CA LYS A 30 8.88 4.71 -30.18
C LYS A 30 8.02 3.64 -29.47
N VAL A 31 7.29 2.86 -30.26
CA VAL A 31 6.59 1.66 -29.80
C VAL A 31 7.63 0.57 -29.53
N TRP A 32 7.63 0.02 -28.31
CA TRP A 32 8.57 -1.02 -27.89
C TRP A 32 7.98 -2.41 -28.14
N SER A 33 8.78 -3.31 -28.71
CA SER A 33 8.42 -4.72 -28.84
C SER A 33 8.50 -5.47 -27.50
N GLN A 34 7.77 -6.57 -27.36
CA GLN A 34 7.86 -7.42 -26.16
C GLN A 34 9.28 -7.98 -25.96
N GLU A 35 9.97 -8.33 -27.04
CA GLU A 35 11.35 -8.85 -27.00
C GLU A 35 12.35 -7.81 -26.48
N GLU A 36 12.21 -6.54 -26.89
CA GLU A 36 13.02 -5.45 -26.34
C GLU A 36 12.73 -5.20 -24.85
N LEU A 37 11.47 -5.29 -24.43
CA LEU A 37 11.07 -5.12 -23.04
C LEU A 37 11.60 -6.28 -22.17
N GLU A 38 11.55 -7.52 -22.66
CA GLU A 38 12.12 -8.68 -21.97
C GLU A 38 13.66 -8.63 -21.93
N GLU A 39 14.32 -8.14 -22.98
CA GLU A 39 15.78 -7.95 -23.01
C GLU A 39 16.22 -6.79 -22.10
N LEU A 40 15.40 -5.74 -21.95
CA LEU A 40 15.62 -4.67 -20.96
C LEU A 40 15.47 -5.20 -19.53
N GLU A 41 14.42 -5.97 -19.23
CA GLU A 41 14.24 -6.60 -17.92
C GLU A 41 15.37 -7.62 -17.64
N ARG A 42 15.82 -8.38 -18.63
CA ARG A 42 16.96 -9.32 -18.48
C ARG A 42 18.29 -8.60 -18.21
N LYS A 43 18.44 -7.34 -18.62
CA LYS A 43 19.65 -6.52 -18.41
C LYS A 43 19.62 -5.68 -17.14
N TRP A 44 18.46 -5.10 -16.81
CA TRP A 44 18.30 -4.03 -15.82
C TRP A 44 17.19 -4.31 -14.80
N GLY A 45 16.45 -5.39 -14.97
CA GLY A 45 15.41 -5.84 -14.05
C GLY A 45 16.01 -6.33 -12.74
N PHE A 46 15.81 -5.54 -11.69
CA PHE A 46 16.16 -5.93 -10.32
C PHE A 46 15.07 -6.81 -9.67
N GLU A 47 13.94 -7.03 -10.35
CA GLU A 47 12.72 -7.61 -9.77
C GLU A 47 12.23 -8.90 -10.44
N TRP A 48 12.59 -9.21 -11.70
CA TRP A 48 12.12 -10.41 -12.41
C TRP A 48 13.21 -11.31 -13.04
N CYS A 49 12.93 -12.62 -13.04
CA CYS A 49 13.41 -13.55 -14.06
C CYS A 49 12.26 -14.47 -14.48
N LYS A 50 11.83 -14.39 -15.75
CA LYS A 50 10.80 -15.26 -16.35
C LYS A 50 11.24 -16.73 -16.54
N HIS A 51 12.53 -17.03 -16.38
CA HIS A 51 13.14 -18.33 -16.75
C HIS A 51 13.73 -19.13 -15.57
N CYS A 52 13.51 -18.70 -14.31
CA CYS A 52 13.81 -19.54 -13.15
C CYS A 52 12.68 -20.56 -12.89
N SER A 53 13.04 -21.77 -12.44
CA SER A 53 12.10 -22.88 -12.30
C SER A 53 10.93 -22.57 -11.35
N PRO A 54 9.66 -22.98 -11.64
CA PRO A 54 8.45 -22.48 -10.98
C PRO A 54 8.31 -22.72 -9.47
N SER A 55 9.27 -23.41 -8.84
CA SER A 55 9.20 -23.83 -7.44
C SER A 55 10.11 -23.04 -6.48
N LEU A 56 11.07 -22.24 -6.98
CA LEU A 56 12.02 -21.53 -6.11
C LEU A 56 12.56 -20.22 -6.73
N THR A 57 11.66 -19.28 -7.01
CA THR A 57 12.04 -17.94 -7.50
C THR A 57 12.25 -17.00 -6.32
N ILE A 58 13.48 -16.54 -6.10
CA ILE A 58 13.80 -15.58 -5.02
C ILE A 58 14.65 -14.43 -5.55
N HIS A 59 13.98 -13.45 -6.16
CA HIS A 59 14.59 -12.15 -6.45
C HIS A 59 14.30 -11.20 -5.29
N ALA A 60 15.35 -10.52 -4.85
CA ALA A 60 15.28 -9.39 -3.94
C ALA A 60 16.45 -8.46 -4.29
N PRO A 61 16.23 -7.13 -4.34
CA PRO A 61 17.32 -6.19 -4.58
C PRO A 61 18.36 -6.25 -3.46
N ILE A 62 19.56 -5.79 -3.77
CA ILE A 62 20.65 -5.68 -2.80
C ILE A 62 20.26 -4.60 -1.79
N ALA A 63 20.65 -4.74 -0.52
CA ALA A 63 20.14 -3.95 0.61
C ALA A 63 20.35 -2.41 0.56
N PHE A 64 20.94 -1.88 -0.51
CA PHE A 64 21.17 -0.46 -0.78
C PHE A 64 20.68 -0.01 -2.18
N THR A 65 19.96 -0.88 -2.91
CA THR A 65 19.33 -0.60 -4.21
C THR A 65 17.83 -0.90 -4.18
N GLY A 66 17.09 -0.54 -5.24
CA GLY A 66 15.65 -0.77 -5.35
C GLY A 66 14.78 0.32 -4.74
N ILE A 67 13.46 0.10 -4.75
CA ILE A 67 12.48 1.03 -4.17
C ILE A 67 12.49 0.90 -2.64
N GLY A 68 12.56 2.02 -1.93
CA GLY A 68 12.58 2.08 -0.46
C GLY A 68 11.24 1.77 0.22
N SER A 69 10.57 0.68 -0.15
CA SER A 69 9.45 0.08 0.58
C SER A 69 9.95 -0.69 1.80
N PHE A 70 9.04 -1.14 2.66
CA PHE A 70 9.40 -2.02 3.78
C PHE A 70 9.93 -3.37 3.28
N ALA A 71 11.14 -3.74 3.69
CA ALA A 71 11.82 -5.00 3.34
C ALA A 71 11.84 -5.33 1.82
N HIS A 72 11.81 -4.31 0.96
CA HIS A 72 11.69 -4.42 -0.50
C HIS A 72 10.47 -5.22 -0.98
N LEU A 73 9.37 -5.17 -0.22
CA LEU A 73 8.10 -5.79 -0.60
C LEU A 73 7.39 -4.97 -1.69
N LYS A 74 6.45 -5.62 -2.42
CA LYS A 74 5.56 -4.97 -3.39
C LYS A 74 4.92 -3.73 -2.76
N TYR A 75 5.22 -2.57 -3.32
CA TYR A 75 4.53 -1.33 -3.01
C TYR A 75 3.20 -1.26 -3.77
N THR A 76 2.13 -0.82 -3.12
CA THR A 76 0.81 -0.64 -3.73
C THR A 76 0.02 0.40 -2.95
N LYS A 77 -0.69 1.31 -3.64
CA LYS A 77 -1.55 2.29 -2.95
C LYS A 77 -2.87 1.66 -2.51
N CYS A 78 -2.82 0.78 -1.49
CA CYS A 78 -3.96 -0.04 -1.08
C CYS A 78 -5.25 0.78 -0.89
N LEU A 79 -5.18 1.93 -0.21
CA LEU A 79 -6.35 2.80 0.03
C LEU A 79 -7.10 3.20 -1.26
N THR A 80 -6.39 3.43 -2.37
CA THR A 80 -6.98 3.76 -3.68
C THR A 80 -7.20 2.54 -4.59
N THR A 81 -6.64 1.38 -4.25
CA THR A 81 -6.66 0.17 -5.08
C THR A 81 -7.30 -0.99 -4.30
N PRO A 82 -8.65 -1.11 -4.31
CA PRO A 82 -9.37 -2.14 -3.55
C PRO A 82 -9.29 -3.56 -4.14
N SER A 83 -8.86 -3.68 -5.40
CA SER A 83 -8.67 -4.97 -6.09
C SER A 83 -7.43 -5.74 -5.64
N GLU A 84 -6.44 -5.06 -5.05
CA GLU A 84 -5.21 -5.66 -4.55
C GLU A 84 -5.43 -6.29 -3.18
N LEU A 85 -5.38 -7.62 -3.13
CA LEU A 85 -5.61 -8.43 -1.93
C LEU A 85 -4.28 -8.72 -1.22
N TYR A 86 -4.32 -8.71 0.12
CA TYR A 86 -3.17 -8.94 0.98
C TYR A 86 -3.61 -9.66 2.25
N ASP A 87 -2.68 -10.39 2.87
CA ASP A 87 -2.89 -10.99 4.19
C ASP A 87 -2.39 -10.07 5.29
N ILE A 88 -1.28 -9.37 5.03
CA ILE A 88 -0.69 -8.39 5.95
C ILE A 88 -0.41 -7.10 5.15
N ALA A 89 -1.11 -6.02 5.50
CA ALA A 89 -0.84 -4.69 4.99
C ALA A 89 0.11 -3.96 5.94
N ILE A 90 1.27 -3.56 5.44
CA ILE A 90 2.17 -2.63 6.13
C ILE A 90 1.77 -1.21 5.71
N ILE A 91 1.44 -0.33 6.65
CA ILE A 91 0.92 1.01 6.37
C ILE A 91 1.58 2.04 7.28
N GLY A 92 2.13 3.11 6.71
CA GLY A 92 2.75 4.19 7.47
C GLY A 92 1.76 5.28 7.88
N VAL A 93 1.99 5.88 9.04
CA VAL A 93 1.16 6.96 9.60
C VAL A 93 2.06 8.10 10.07
N PRO A 94 2.37 9.09 9.21
CA PRO A 94 3.37 10.12 9.48
C PRO A 94 2.84 11.25 10.39
N PHE A 95 2.41 10.90 11.60
CA PHE A 95 1.76 11.80 12.56
C PHE A 95 2.65 12.10 13.77
N ASP A 96 2.78 13.36 14.18
CA ASP A 96 3.46 13.71 15.45
C ASP A 96 2.93 14.98 16.12
N THR A 97 1.71 15.42 15.80
CA THR A 97 1.11 16.64 16.36
C THR A 97 0.38 16.41 17.68
N ALA A 98 0.50 15.23 18.28
CA ALA A 98 0.08 14.92 19.65
C ALA A 98 1.28 14.63 20.60
N VAL A 99 2.53 14.85 20.16
CA VAL A 99 3.71 14.74 21.05
C VAL A 99 3.72 15.82 22.14
N SER A 100 4.20 15.46 23.33
CA SER A 100 4.35 16.38 24.47
C SER A 100 5.71 17.06 24.57
N TYR A 101 6.70 16.65 23.77
CA TYR A 101 8.09 17.15 23.89
C TYR A 101 8.80 17.31 22.54
N ARG A 102 9.37 16.24 21.96
CA ARG A 102 10.16 16.31 20.72
C ARG A 102 9.35 15.83 19.51
N PRO A 103 9.04 16.69 18.52
CA PRO A 103 8.50 16.27 17.23
C PRO A 103 9.59 15.60 16.38
N GLY A 104 9.18 15.02 15.25
CA GLY A 104 10.03 14.28 14.32
C GLY A 104 9.52 12.86 14.04
N ALA A 105 8.61 12.33 14.87
CA ALA A 105 8.02 11.01 14.66
C ALA A 105 7.24 10.91 13.33
N ARG A 106 6.81 12.03 12.73
CA ARG A 106 6.24 12.05 11.36
C ARG A 106 7.16 11.46 10.29
N PHE A 107 8.48 11.47 10.52
CA PHE A 107 9.47 10.87 9.61
C PHE A 107 9.75 9.38 9.90
N GLY A 108 9.20 8.86 11.01
CA GLY A 108 9.33 7.47 11.45
C GLY A 108 9.03 6.42 10.37
N PRO A 109 7.90 6.49 9.63
CA PRO A 109 7.58 5.48 8.61
C PRO A 109 8.65 5.38 7.51
N ARG A 110 9.23 6.51 7.09
CA ARG A 110 10.32 6.54 6.09
C ARG A 110 11.61 5.98 6.68
N ALA A 111 11.96 6.36 7.91
CA ALA A 111 13.14 5.87 8.60
C ALA A 111 13.08 4.35 8.83
N ILE A 112 11.92 3.81 9.20
CA ILE A 112 11.70 2.37 9.39
C ILE A 112 11.85 1.60 8.07
N ARG A 113 11.28 2.10 6.96
CA ARG A 113 11.49 1.47 5.63
C ARG A 113 12.97 1.42 5.25
N GLN A 114 13.70 2.53 5.38
CA GLN A 114 15.13 2.56 5.10
C GLN A 114 15.94 1.63 6.02
N ALA A 115 15.65 1.60 7.32
CA ALA A 115 16.27 0.66 8.26
C ALA A 115 15.93 -0.82 7.94
N SER A 116 14.74 -1.08 7.38
CA SER A 116 14.30 -2.42 6.97
C SER A 116 14.98 -2.93 5.70
N ALA A 117 15.73 -2.12 4.95
CA ALA A 117 16.31 -2.51 3.66
C ALA A 117 17.32 -3.68 3.72
N ARG A 118 17.81 -4.05 4.92
CA ARG A 118 18.59 -5.30 5.14
C ARG A 118 17.75 -6.57 5.22
N GLN A 119 16.43 -6.45 5.42
CA GLN A 119 15.47 -7.53 5.35
C GLN A 119 14.97 -7.67 3.91
N THR A 120 14.80 -8.91 3.47
CA THR A 120 14.25 -9.25 2.15
C THR A 120 13.47 -10.56 2.23
N SER A 121 12.69 -10.87 1.18
CA SER A 121 12.06 -12.17 0.98
C SER A 121 13.06 -13.34 1.11
N PHE A 122 14.30 -13.19 0.66
CA PHE A 122 15.36 -14.20 0.81
C PHE A 122 15.91 -14.31 2.24
N ARG A 123 16.10 -13.17 2.92
CA ARG A 123 16.81 -13.11 4.22
C ARG A 123 15.89 -13.17 5.45
N GLY A 124 14.58 -13.30 5.26
CA GLY A 124 13.56 -13.30 6.31
C GLY A 124 13.39 -14.62 7.10
N TYR A 125 14.15 -15.68 6.81
CA TYR A 125 14.02 -16.96 7.52
C TYR A 125 14.42 -16.85 9.00
N ASN A 126 13.49 -17.18 9.90
CA ASN A 126 13.71 -17.20 11.34
C ASN A 126 14.06 -18.62 11.81
N PRO A 127 15.33 -18.92 12.17
CA PRO A 127 15.75 -20.27 12.54
C PRO A 127 15.16 -20.76 13.87
N ARG A 128 14.72 -19.87 14.78
CA ARG A 128 14.06 -20.26 16.03
C ARG A 128 12.60 -20.68 15.82
N ALA A 129 11.96 -20.16 14.79
CA ALA A 129 10.56 -20.46 14.47
C ALA A 129 10.40 -21.41 13.27
N GLY A 130 11.48 -21.71 12.54
CA GLY A 130 11.49 -22.62 11.39
C GLY A 130 10.85 -22.06 10.11
N ILE A 131 10.52 -20.76 10.07
CA ILE A 131 9.63 -20.14 9.09
C ILE A 131 10.24 -18.87 8.47
N ASN A 132 10.04 -18.70 7.16
CA ASN A 132 10.19 -17.41 6.48
C ASN A 132 8.79 -16.82 6.23
N PRO A 133 8.40 -15.72 6.89
CA PRO A 133 7.04 -15.19 6.82
C PRO A 133 6.68 -14.68 5.41
N TYR A 134 7.66 -14.28 4.60
CA TYR A 134 7.45 -13.75 3.25
C TYR A 134 7.25 -14.85 2.18
N GLN A 135 7.47 -16.12 2.54
CA GLN A 135 7.43 -17.25 1.61
C GLN A 135 6.49 -18.39 2.07
N SER A 136 5.90 -18.30 3.26
CA SER A 136 5.18 -19.41 3.88
C SER A 136 3.68 -19.47 3.56
N TRP A 137 2.92 -18.43 3.90
CA TRP A 137 1.44 -18.47 3.88
C TRP A 137 0.76 -17.10 3.77
N ALA A 138 1.50 -16.00 4.00
CA ALA A 138 0.97 -14.64 4.08
C ALA A 138 1.55 -13.78 2.96
N THR A 139 0.69 -13.23 2.09
CA THR A 139 1.07 -12.17 1.16
C THR A 139 1.16 -10.84 1.92
N VAL A 140 2.39 -10.33 2.06
CA VAL A 140 2.71 -9.06 2.75
C VAL A 140 2.94 -7.96 1.71
N VAL A 141 2.27 -6.81 1.87
CA VAL A 141 2.30 -5.68 0.92
C VAL A 141 2.59 -4.38 1.66
N ASP A 142 3.43 -3.51 1.09
CA ASP A 142 3.59 -2.13 1.58
C ASP A 142 2.52 -1.24 0.95
N CYS A 143 1.53 -0.88 1.76
CA CYS A 143 0.38 -0.08 1.37
C CYS A 143 0.65 1.43 1.26
N GLY A 144 1.91 1.86 1.46
CA GLY A 144 2.29 3.27 1.50
C GLY A 144 1.95 3.94 2.82
N ASP A 145 1.57 5.22 2.76
CA ASP A 145 1.29 6.05 3.94
C ASP A 145 -0.17 6.55 3.90
N VAL A 146 -0.81 6.66 5.07
CA VAL A 146 -2.15 7.24 5.20
C VAL A 146 -2.08 8.75 4.95
N PRO A 147 -2.90 9.30 4.04
CA PRO A 147 -3.02 10.75 3.88
C PRO A 147 -3.74 11.35 5.10
N ILE A 148 -3.02 12.15 5.87
CA ILE A 148 -3.52 12.78 7.11
C ILE A 148 -3.18 14.27 7.13
N THR A 149 -4.06 15.09 7.71
CA THR A 149 -3.79 16.51 7.94
C THR A 149 -2.84 16.72 9.12
N PRO A 150 -1.77 17.53 8.98
CA PRO A 150 -0.96 17.97 10.11
C PRO A 150 -1.46 19.26 10.78
N MET A 151 -2.66 19.77 10.41
CA MET A 151 -3.22 21.02 10.96
C MET A 151 -4.25 20.80 12.07
N ASP A 152 -4.99 19.69 12.06
CA ASP A 152 -6.08 19.43 13.02
C ASP A 152 -6.04 17.98 13.51
N ASN A 153 -5.85 17.82 14.82
CA ASN A 153 -5.71 16.51 15.46
C ASN A 153 -7.03 15.71 15.50
N GLY A 154 -8.20 16.37 15.45
CA GLY A 154 -9.50 15.73 15.39
C GLY A 154 -9.81 15.17 14.00
N ILE A 155 -9.55 15.95 12.95
CA ILE A 155 -9.67 15.52 11.56
C ILE A 155 -8.65 14.42 11.25
N ALA A 156 -7.39 14.56 11.70
CA ALA A 156 -6.39 13.50 11.55
C ALA A 156 -6.79 12.20 12.26
N LEU A 157 -7.37 12.29 13.46
CA LEU A 157 -7.91 11.14 14.20
C LEU A 157 -9.06 10.45 13.45
N GLN A 158 -9.93 11.21 12.77
CA GLN A 158 -10.96 10.67 11.90
C GLN A 158 -10.35 9.96 10.69
N GLN A 159 -9.47 10.64 9.93
CA GLN A 159 -8.80 10.10 8.73
C GLN A 159 -8.02 8.80 9.04
N MET A 160 -7.30 8.75 10.16
CA MET A 160 -6.64 7.52 10.63
C MET A 160 -7.64 6.40 10.95
N THR A 161 -8.77 6.72 11.61
CA THR A 161 -9.80 5.73 11.94
C THR A 161 -10.43 5.14 10.68
N GLU A 162 -10.79 5.99 9.72
CA GLU A 162 -11.39 5.60 8.44
C GLU A 162 -10.44 4.74 7.59
N ALA A 163 -9.18 5.14 7.47
CA ALA A 163 -8.17 4.37 6.73
C ALA A 163 -7.91 2.98 7.34
N PHE A 164 -7.83 2.87 8.68
CA PHE A 164 -7.71 1.58 9.34
C PHE A 164 -8.98 0.72 9.23
N ALA A 165 -10.16 1.34 9.28
CA ALA A 165 -11.42 0.63 9.10
C ALA A 165 -11.54 0.07 7.68
N GLU A 166 -11.23 0.86 6.66
CA GLU A 166 -11.21 0.44 5.25
C GLU A 166 -10.24 -0.72 5.01
N LEU A 167 -8.94 -0.54 5.33
CA LEU A 167 -7.93 -1.59 5.11
C LEU A 167 -8.24 -2.87 5.91
N GLY A 168 -8.75 -2.74 7.15
CA GLY A 168 -9.08 -3.88 8.01
C GLY A 168 -10.41 -4.57 7.69
N LYS A 169 -11.33 -3.94 6.95
CA LYS A 169 -12.58 -4.55 6.46
C LYS A 169 -12.39 -5.44 5.24
N ARG A 170 -11.28 -5.32 4.51
CA ARG A 170 -11.04 -6.05 3.25
C ARG A 170 -11.02 -7.57 3.42
N ARG A 171 -11.12 -8.27 2.29
CA ARG A 171 -10.94 -9.72 2.19
C ARG A 171 -9.43 -10.03 2.09
N PRO A 172 -8.88 -10.94 2.91
CA PRO A 172 -7.51 -11.40 2.76
C PRO A 172 -7.35 -12.30 1.53
N LEU A 173 -6.11 -12.49 1.05
CA LEU A 173 -5.84 -13.39 -0.07
C LEU A 173 -5.93 -14.86 0.37
N SER A 174 -5.34 -15.18 1.52
CA SER A 174 -5.34 -16.52 2.11
C SER A 174 -6.69 -16.85 2.74
N SER A 175 -7.25 -18.00 2.35
CA SER A 175 -8.48 -18.56 2.94
C SER A 175 -8.35 -18.93 4.42
N SER A 176 -7.11 -18.99 4.94
CA SER A 176 -6.82 -19.24 6.35
C SER A 176 -7.29 -18.12 7.30
N MET A 177 -7.53 -16.92 6.80
CA MET A 177 -7.91 -15.75 7.60
C MET A 177 -9.29 -15.20 7.24
N ARG A 178 -10.02 -14.72 8.25
CA ARG A 178 -11.31 -14.03 8.07
C ARG A 178 -11.19 -12.53 7.76
N ARG A 179 -10.04 -11.93 8.06
CA ARG A 179 -9.69 -10.50 7.87
C ARG A 179 -8.16 -10.40 7.73
N PRO A 180 -7.62 -9.45 6.95
CA PRO A 180 -6.20 -9.17 6.92
C PRO A 180 -5.70 -8.63 8.28
N LYS A 181 -4.38 -8.54 8.42
CA LYS A 181 -3.70 -7.87 9.55
C LYS A 181 -3.08 -6.56 9.07
N LEU A 182 -3.09 -5.56 9.94
CA LEU A 182 -2.47 -4.26 9.70
C LEU A 182 -1.21 -4.15 10.55
N MET A 183 -0.07 -3.84 9.93
CA MET A 183 1.19 -3.53 10.58
C MET A 183 1.46 -2.03 10.38
N THR A 184 1.16 -1.24 11.41
CA THR A 184 1.24 0.22 11.34
C THR A 184 2.66 0.72 11.63
N LEU A 185 3.33 1.28 10.64
CA LEU A 185 4.61 1.99 10.83
C LEU A 185 4.28 3.37 11.39
N GLY A 186 4.59 3.60 12.66
CA GLY A 186 4.06 4.73 13.40
C GLY A 186 4.82 6.05 13.24
N GLY A 187 4.10 7.12 13.57
CA GLY A 187 4.65 8.29 14.24
C GLY A 187 4.38 8.21 15.75
N ASP A 188 3.74 9.22 16.35
CA ASP A 188 3.48 9.26 17.79
C ASP A 188 2.42 8.24 18.28
N HIS A 189 2.41 7.97 19.60
CA HIS A 189 1.61 6.91 20.20
C HIS A 189 0.07 7.17 20.15
N SER A 190 -0.38 8.36 19.74
CA SER A 190 -1.82 8.65 19.61
C SER A 190 -2.51 7.78 18.54
N LEU A 191 -1.75 7.24 17.57
CA LEU A 191 -2.24 6.32 16.53
C LEU A 191 -2.89 5.03 17.08
N ALA A 192 -2.63 4.68 18.34
CA ALA A 192 -3.28 3.55 19.00
C ALA A 192 -4.81 3.77 19.16
N LEU A 193 -5.27 5.00 19.39
CA LEU A 193 -6.69 5.31 19.53
C LEU A 193 -7.53 5.08 18.25
N PRO A 194 -7.16 5.61 17.06
CA PRO A 194 -7.89 5.32 15.82
C PRO A 194 -7.80 3.83 15.45
N ALA A 195 -6.65 3.19 15.66
CA ALA A 195 -6.50 1.76 15.40
C ALA A 195 -7.44 0.91 16.26
N LEU A 196 -7.54 1.19 17.57
CA LEU A 196 -8.45 0.47 18.47
C LEU A 196 -9.93 0.75 18.20
N ARG A 197 -10.28 1.95 17.69
CA ARG A 197 -11.64 2.27 17.23
C ARG A 197 -12.02 1.43 16.00
N ALA A 198 -11.18 1.45 14.96
CA ALA A 198 -11.38 0.65 13.76
C ALA A 198 -11.44 -0.86 14.07
N LEU A 199 -10.52 -1.37 14.91
CA LEU A 199 -10.53 -2.79 15.31
C LEU A 199 -11.79 -3.18 16.08
N ARG A 200 -12.31 -2.32 16.96
CA ARG A 200 -13.60 -2.55 17.64
C ARG A 200 -14.76 -2.68 16.64
N GLU A 201 -14.78 -1.84 15.61
CA GLU A 201 -15.79 -1.89 14.54
C GLU A 201 -15.66 -3.17 13.69
N ILE A 202 -14.44 -3.51 13.24
CA ILE A 202 -14.17 -4.65 12.36
C ILE A 202 -14.50 -6.01 13.03
N TYR A 203 -14.23 -6.13 14.32
CA TYR A 203 -14.32 -7.39 15.07
C TYR A 203 -15.52 -7.48 16.04
N GLY A 204 -16.22 -6.38 16.33
CA GLY A 204 -17.45 -6.35 17.13
C GLY A 204 -17.32 -6.76 18.61
N GLN A 205 -16.10 -6.91 19.13
CA GLN A 205 -15.82 -7.49 20.45
C GLN A 205 -14.76 -6.69 21.22
N PRO A 206 -14.63 -6.87 22.56
CA PRO A 206 -13.59 -6.24 23.36
C PRO A 206 -12.18 -6.63 22.88
N ILE A 207 -11.39 -5.64 22.49
CA ILE A 207 -10.00 -5.83 22.06
C ILE A 207 -9.09 -5.96 23.30
N ARG A 208 -8.20 -6.96 23.30
CA ARG A 208 -7.11 -7.09 24.28
C ARG A 208 -5.87 -6.41 23.71
N VAL A 209 -5.17 -5.63 24.53
CA VAL A 209 -3.97 -4.89 24.13
C VAL A 209 -2.78 -5.42 24.94
N LEU A 210 -1.75 -5.88 24.23
CA LEU A 210 -0.41 -6.06 24.78
C LEU A 210 0.38 -4.78 24.46
N HIS A 211 0.87 -4.10 25.49
CA HIS A 211 1.43 -2.76 25.39
C HIS A 211 2.88 -2.78 25.87
N PHE A 212 3.80 -2.32 25.02
CA PHE A 212 5.21 -2.15 25.33
C PHE A 212 5.53 -0.65 25.22
N ASP A 213 5.71 0.00 26.37
CA ASP A 213 6.08 1.41 26.46
C ASP A 213 6.94 1.61 27.72
N GLY A 214 7.89 2.55 27.66
CA GLY A 214 8.64 3.00 28.83
C GLY A 214 7.86 4.03 29.67
N MET A 215 6.84 4.65 29.09
CA MET A 215 5.93 5.57 29.76
C MET A 215 4.63 4.84 30.15
N PRO A 216 4.19 4.88 31.42
CA PRO A 216 2.87 4.37 31.77
C PRO A 216 1.78 5.20 31.07
N PRO A 217 0.75 4.60 30.45
CA PRO A 217 -0.23 5.29 29.60
C PRO A 217 -1.30 6.08 30.40
N LEU A 218 -0.92 6.67 31.54
CA LEU A 218 -1.83 7.28 32.51
C LEU A 218 -1.30 8.62 33.04
N VAL A 219 -1.58 9.69 32.31
CA VAL A 219 -1.80 11.02 32.91
C VAL A 219 -3.32 11.21 33.00
N SER A 220 -3.85 11.27 34.22
CA SER A 220 -5.29 11.15 34.47
C SER A 220 -6.07 12.42 34.14
N TRP A 221 -6.70 12.45 32.97
CA TRP A 221 -7.92 13.24 32.73
C TRP A 221 -9.16 12.34 32.92
N PRO A 222 -10.30 12.87 33.38
CA PRO A 222 -11.34 12.08 34.04
C PRO A 222 -11.92 10.97 33.18
N ALA A 223 -11.99 9.77 33.77
CA ALA A 223 -12.23 8.51 33.08
C ALA A 223 -13.53 8.51 32.24
N ARG A 224 -13.37 8.32 30.92
CA ARG A 224 -14.51 8.20 29.98
C ARG A 224 -14.40 7.04 28.98
N PHE A 225 -13.42 6.15 29.16
CA PHE A 225 -13.25 4.94 28.33
C PHE A 225 -12.92 3.71 29.20
N PRO A 226 -13.82 2.72 29.31
CA PRO A 226 -13.53 1.47 30.01
C PRO A 226 -12.65 0.56 29.15
N MET A 227 -11.32 0.75 29.22
CA MET A 227 -10.33 -0.21 28.73
C MET A 227 -9.63 -0.86 29.91
N ARG A 228 -9.92 -2.15 30.15
CA ARG A 228 -9.25 -2.95 31.18
C ARG A 228 -7.91 -3.46 30.64
N ILE A 229 -6.91 -2.59 30.62
CA ILE A 229 -5.53 -2.95 30.24
C ILE A 229 -4.99 -3.93 31.30
N VAL A 230 -4.66 -5.14 30.87
CA VAL A 230 -3.97 -6.12 31.73
C VAL A 230 -2.47 -5.92 31.53
N GLN A 231 -1.87 -5.08 32.38
CA GLN A 231 -0.42 -4.98 32.45
C GLN A 231 0.14 -6.24 33.10
N SER A 232 0.83 -7.07 32.32
CA SER A 232 1.70 -8.11 32.87
C SER A 232 2.93 -7.45 33.48
N LYS A 233 2.97 -7.36 34.82
CA LYS A 233 4.22 -7.08 35.53
C LYS A 233 5.25 -8.18 35.20
N THR A 234 6.26 -7.85 34.42
CA THR A 234 7.54 -8.58 34.45
C THR A 234 8.33 -8.07 35.66
N GLU A 235 8.03 -8.63 36.82
CA GLU A 235 8.89 -8.43 38.00
C GLU A 235 10.19 -9.22 37.82
N GLN A 236 11.29 -8.47 37.81
CA GLN A 236 12.68 -8.86 38.06
C GLN A 236 13.21 -10.15 37.42
N MET A 237 14.20 -10.00 36.54
CA MET A 237 15.53 -10.54 36.86
C MET A 237 16.63 -9.67 36.27
N CYS A 238 17.46 -9.10 37.13
CA CYS A 238 18.85 -8.72 36.86
C CYS A 238 19.74 -9.76 37.55
#